data_AF-A0AAV4JTI3-F1
#
_entry.id   AF-A0AAV4JTI3-F1
#
_cell.length_a   1.000
_cell.length_b   1.000
_cell.length_c   1.000
_cell.angle_alpha   90.00
_cell.angle_beta   90.00
_cell.angle_gamma   90.00
#
_symmetry.space_group_name_H-M   'P 1'
#
loop_
_entity.id
_entity.type
_entity.pdbx_description
1 polymer ?
#
loop_
_entity_poly.entity_id
_entity_poly.type
_entity_poly.pdbx_seq_one_letter_code
_entity_poly.pdbx_strand_id
1 'polypeptide(L)'
;MDGILHNLNCCFVYLDDILIASSSPKEYEADLRSVFHFLATNGLVINTQKCIFGQVTMTFLGHKITPNGITPVPEKVKAITEIPKPNDKKALQRFLEMLNYYHRFLPGIAKRLAPLTEATKSRSKVITWTDDCQTAFEAAKSSLASATLLNHPDPKSETRLSTDASDSAIGAELSQKHHGMWRPIAFFSRKLSSTQSRYSTFDRELLAIYSAIQHFRFFLEGRPFSVLTDHKPLTYALTSKTARSPRQERHLSYIAEFTTDIRYYQWTRQCRT
;
A
#
# COMPACT_ATOMS: atom_id res chain seq x y z
N MET A 1 0.31 -18.60 17.96
CA MET A 1 0.91 -17.40 18.60
C MET A 1 -0.03 -16.19 18.56
N ASP A 2 -0.80 -15.96 17.48
CA ASP A 2 -1.70 -14.80 17.34
C ASP A 2 -2.78 -14.64 18.42
N GLY A 3 -3.35 -15.73 18.96
CA GLY A 3 -4.28 -15.66 20.10
C GLY A 3 -3.62 -15.49 21.47
N ILE A 4 -2.29 -15.57 21.53
CA ILE A 4 -1.53 -15.72 22.78
C ILE A 4 -0.87 -14.35 23.09
N LEU A 5 -0.22 -13.70 22.13
CA LEU A 5 0.48 -12.41 22.34
C LEU A 5 -0.39 -11.15 22.09
N HIS A 6 -1.67 -11.29 21.72
CA HIS A 6 -2.56 -10.18 21.38
C HIS A 6 -2.73 -9.12 22.49
N ASN A 7 -2.48 -9.48 23.74
CA ASN A 7 -2.60 -8.56 24.89
C ASN A 7 -1.38 -7.64 25.08
N LEU A 8 -0.29 -7.87 24.34
CA LEU A 8 0.93 -7.06 24.43
C LEU A 8 0.98 -6.06 23.26
N ASN A 9 0.66 -4.80 23.55
CA ASN A 9 0.67 -3.71 22.57
C ASN A 9 2.07 -3.41 21.97
N CYS A 10 3.14 -3.94 22.57
CA CYS A 10 4.53 -3.71 22.17
C CYS A 10 5.07 -4.75 21.18
N CYS A 11 4.27 -5.76 20.80
CA CYS A 11 4.72 -6.83 19.92
C CYS A 11 3.88 -6.98 18.66
N PHE A 12 4.55 -7.34 17.58
CA PHE A 12 3.94 -7.76 16.34
C PHE A 12 4.40 -9.18 16.03
N VAL A 13 3.46 -10.08 15.81
CA VAL A 13 3.74 -11.50 15.60
C VAL A 13 3.27 -11.89 14.21
N TYR A 14 4.12 -12.65 13.52
CA TYR A 14 3.79 -13.23 12.23
C TYR A 14 4.33 -14.65 12.16
N LEU A 15 3.43 -15.62 12.21
CA LEU A 15 3.79 -17.04 12.29
C LEU A 15 4.73 -17.31 13.48
N ASP A 16 6.01 -17.53 13.20
CA ASP A 16 7.06 -17.84 14.17
C ASP A 16 7.96 -16.62 14.50
N ASP A 17 7.82 -15.52 13.75
CA ASP A 17 8.64 -14.32 13.93
C ASP A 17 7.94 -13.31 14.86
N ILE A 18 8.67 -12.82 15.87
CA ILE A 18 8.19 -11.84 16.84
C ILE A 18 9.04 -10.58 16.73
N LEU A 19 8.39 -9.45 16.45
CA LEU A 19 8.96 -8.11 16.49
C LEU A 19 8.53 -7.43 17.79
N ILE A 20 9.50 -6.86 18.52
CA ILE A 20 9.23 -6.08 19.74
C ILE A 20 9.78 -4.68 19.51
N ALA A 21 8.94 -3.66 19.72
CA ALA A 21 9.30 -2.27 19.53
C ALA A 21 8.76 -1.40 20.68
N SER A 22 9.61 -0.49 21.17
CA SER A 22 9.30 0.39 22.30
C SER A 22 9.89 1.77 22.08
N SER A 23 9.39 2.78 22.79
CA SER A 23 9.80 4.18 22.58
C SER A 23 11.10 4.55 23.31
N SER A 24 11.49 3.78 24.32
CA SER A 24 12.73 3.98 25.07
C SER A 24 13.42 2.65 25.43
N PRO A 25 14.75 2.67 25.70
CA PRO A 25 15.46 1.48 26.14
C PRO A 25 14.91 0.87 27.44
N LYS A 26 14.40 1.72 28.33
CA LYS A 26 13.86 1.30 29.63
C LYS A 26 12.52 0.57 29.47
N GLU A 27 11.65 1.08 28.60
CA GLU A 27 10.41 0.39 28.20
C GLU A 27 10.73 -0.90 27.46
N TYR A 28 11.70 -0.89 26.55
CA TYR A 28 12.12 -2.07 25.80
C TYR A 28 12.57 -3.22 26.70
N GLU A 29 13.31 -2.94 27.77
CA GLU A 29 13.69 -3.97 28.74
C GLU A 29 12.47 -4.56 29.47
N ALA A 30 11.52 -3.72 29.87
CA ALA A 30 10.30 -4.16 30.52
C ALA A 30 9.41 -4.99 29.58
N ASP A 31 9.31 -4.58 28.32
CA ASP A 31 8.58 -5.29 27.27
C ASP A 31 9.22 -6.64 26.98
N LEU A 32 10.56 -6.71 26.85
CA LEU A 32 11.29 -7.97 26.68
C LEU A 32 11.03 -8.94 27.83
N ARG A 33 11.10 -8.47 29.08
CA ARG A 33 10.82 -9.30 30.27
C ARG A 33 9.41 -9.87 30.23
N SER A 34 8.44 -9.04 29.84
CA SER A 34 7.03 -9.44 29.72
C SER A 34 6.84 -10.50 28.64
N VAL A 35 7.42 -10.28 27.45
CA VAL A 35 7.36 -11.24 26.33
C VAL A 35 8.05 -12.56 26.70
N PHE A 36 9.23 -12.53 27.31
CA PHE A 36 9.93 -13.76 27.71
C PHE A 36 9.20 -14.54 28.78
N HIS A 37 8.69 -13.86 29.80
CA HIS A 37 7.85 -14.49 30.83
C HIS A 37 6.63 -15.17 30.20
N PHE A 38 6.03 -14.51 29.22
CA PHE A 38 4.88 -15.03 28.51
C PHE A 38 5.20 -16.28 27.67
N LEU A 39 6.29 -16.23 26.89
CA LEU A 39 6.74 -17.36 26.09
C LEU A 39 7.08 -18.56 26.97
N ALA A 40 7.80 -18.34 28.08
CA ALA A 40 8.16 -19.39 29.03
C ALA A 40 6.93 -20.05 29.66
N THR A 41 5.96 -19.26 30.12
CA THR A 41 4.71 -19.77 30.74
C THR A 41 3.88 -20.62 29.76
N ASN A 42 3.99 -20.37 28.46
CA ASN A 42 3.29 -21.12 27.41
C ASN A 42 4.14 -22.23 26.78
N GLY A 43 5.31 -22.55 27.35
CA GLY A 43 6.18 -23.62 26.84
C GLY A 43 6.84 -23.33 25.49
N LEU A 44 6.90 -22.07 25.07
CA LEU A 44 7.56 -21.66 23.83
C LEU A 44 9.04 -21.37 24.08
N VAL A 45 9.89 -21.95 23.23
CA VAL A 45 11.35 -21.81 23.32
C VAL A 45 11.85 -20.95 22.18
N ILE A 46 12.73 -20.00 22.50
CA ILE A 46 13.31 -19.07 21.54
C ILE A 46 14.67 -19.60 21.07
N ASN A 47 14.93 -19.56 19.76
CA ASN A 47 16.26 -19.82 19.22
C ASN A 47 17.15 -18.57 19.38
N THR A 48 17.95 -18.54 20.44
CA THR A 48 18.82 -17.41 20.80
C THR A 48 19.81 -17.01 19.70
N GLN A 49 20.25 -17.95 18.85
CA GLN A 49 21.19 -17.66 17.75
C GLN A 49 20.56 -16.83 16.63
N LYS A 50 19.23 -16.89 16.49
CA LYS A 50 18.48 -16.12 15.49
C LYS A 50 17.91 -14.82 16.04
N CYS A 51 18.00 -14.59 17.35
CA CYS A 51 17.49 -13.39 17.98
C CYS A 51 18.40 -12.19 17.75
N ILE A 52 17.77 -11.05 17.50
CA ILE A 52 18.45 -9.77 17.34
C ILE A 52 17.81 -8.80 18.35
N PHE A 53 18.61 -8.26 19.26
CA PHE A 53 18.14 -7.39 20.35
C PHE A 53 18.75 -5.99 20.27
N GLY A 54 18.03 -5.00 20.80
CA GLY A 54 18.54 -3.64 21.06
C GLY A 54 18.94 -2.85 19.81
N GLN A 55 18.39 -3.18 18.64
CA GLN A 55 18.71 -2.49 17.40
C GLN A 55 17.78 -1.31 17.14
N VAL A 56 18.34 -0.19 16.69
CA VAL A 56 17.56 0.98 16.23
C VAL A 56 16.96 0.72 14.83
N THR A 57 17.61 -0.12 14.03
CA THR A 57 17.17 -0.48 12.69
C THR A 57 17.34 -1.98 12.50
N MET A 58 16.33 -2.64 11.94
CA MET A 58 16.37 -4.08 11.73
C MET A 58 15.61 -4.51 10.48
N THR A 59 15.80 -5.77 10.09
CA THR A 59 15.05 -6.40 9.01
C THR A 59 14.02 -7.35 9.59
N PHE A 60 12.78 -7.23 9.14
CA PHE A 60 11.67 -8.07 9.56
C PHE A 60 10.75 -8.30 8.37
N LEU A 61 10.40 -9.57 8.10
CA LEU A 61 9.55 -9.99 6.98
C LEU A 61 9.89 -9.32 5.65
N GLY A 62 11.17 -9.27 5.27
CA GLY A 62 11.60 -8.69 3.98
C GLY A 62 11.54 -7.15 3.90
N HIS A 63 11.32 -6.48 5.03
CA HIS A 63 11.33 -5.02 5.15
C HIS A 63 12.41 -4.53 6.11
N LYS A 64 12.99 -3.37 5.81
CA LYS A 64 13.86 -2.63 6.71
C LYS A 64 13.00 -1.69 7.55
N ILE A 65 13.00 -1.90 8.86
CA ILE A 65 12.27 -1.12 9.84
C ILE A 65 13.24 -0.13 10.50
N THR A 66 12.86 1.13 10.53
CA THR A 66 13.60 2.24 11.15
C THR A 66 12.66 3.02 12.07
N PRO A 67 13.16 3.92 12.93
CA PRO A 67 12.28 4.78 13.75
C PRO A 67 11.36 5.66 12.91
N ASN A 68 11.78 6.01 11.68
CA ASN A 68 11.04 6.91 10.80
C ASN A 68 9.99 6.21 9.93
N GLY A 69 10.07 4.88 9.81
CA GLY A 69 9.20 4.12 8.91
C GLY A 69 9.83 2.85 8.37
N ILE A 70 9.25 2.38 7.28
CA ILE A 70 9.53 1.08 6.67
C ILE A 70 9.94 1.29 5.21
N THR A 71 10.97 0.56 4.76
CA THR A 71 11.36 0.46 3.35
C THR A 71 11.58 -1.01 2.96
N PRO A 72 11.57 -1.34 1.65
CA PRO A 72 12.08 -2.62 1.18
C PRO A 72 13.56 -2.81 1.57
N VAL A 73 13.96 -4.07 1.81
CA VAL A 73 15.37 -4.39 2.07
C VAL A 73 16.20 -4.18 0.79
N PRO A 74 17.31 -3.41 0.83
CA PRO A 74 18.11 -3.10 -0.35
C PRO A 74 18.59 -4.32 -1.14
N GLU A 75 18.93 -5.41 -0.45
CA GLU A 75 19.36 -6.66 -1.10
C GLU A 75 18.24 -7.29 -1.95
N LYS A 76 17.00 -7.28 -1.44
CA LYS A 76 15.83 -7.79 -2.17
C LYS A 76 15.47 -6.89 -3.35
N VAL A 77 15.57 -5.57 -3.16
CA VAL A 77 15.40 -4.59 -4.24
C VAL A 77 16.43 -4.84 -5.33
N LYS A 78 17.71 -4.94 -4.97
CA LYS A 78 18.82 -5.19 -5.89
C LYS A 78 18.60 -6.47 -6.70
N ALA A 79 18.25 -7.56 -6.03
CA ALA A 79 17.95 -8.84 -6.67
C ALA A 79 16.83 -8.72 -7.72
N ILE A 80 15.78 -7.94 -7.46
CA ILE A 80 14.68 -7.73 -8.42
C ILE A 80 15.10 -6.79 -9.57
N THR A 81 15.85 -5.73 -9.28
CA THR A 81 16.33 -4.79 -10.31
C THR A 81 17.31 -5.44 -11.28
N GLU A 82 18.08 -6.43 -10.83
CA GLU A 82 19.04 -7.17 -11.65
C GLU A 82 18.40 -8.34 -12.43
N ILE A 83 17.11 -8.64 -12.22
CA ILE A 83 16.41 -9.70 -12.98
C ILE A 83 16.55 -9.42 -14.48
N PRO A 84 17.07 -10.38 -15.27
CA PRO A 84 17.14 -10.21 -16.72
C PRO A 84 15.74 -10.14 -17.31
N LYS A 85 15.65 -9.59 -18.53
CA LYS A 85 14.41 -9.54 -19.29
C LYS A 85 13.74 -10.94 -19.32
N PRO A 86 12.47 -11.07 -18.87
CA PRO A 86 11.75 -12.33 -18.91
C PRO A 86 11.60 -12.87 -20.33
N ASN A 87 12.02 -14.12 -20.53
CA ASN A 87 11.95 -14.80 -21.84
C ASN A 87 10.62 -15.55 -22.06
N ASP A 88 9.86 -15.78 -20.99
CA ASP A 88 8.58 -16.48 -21.05
C ASP A 88 7.54 -15.86 -20.11
N LYS A 89 6.28 -16.24 -20.33
CA LYS A 89 5.13 -15.76 -19.57
C LYS A 89 5.23 -16.06 -18.06
N LYS A 90 5.78 -17.21 -17.67
CA LYS A 90 5.90 -17.58 -16.25
C LYS A 90 6.94 -16.71 -15.55
N ALA A 91 8.06 -16.44 -16.20
CA ALA A 91 9.09 -15.52 -15.70
C ALA A 91 8.54 -14.10 -15.55
N LEU A 92 7.74 -13.62 -16.50
CA LEU A 92 7.10 -12.32 -16.40
C LEU A 92 6.06 -12.27 -15.26
N GLN A 93 5.25 -13.32 -15.09
CA GLN A 93 4.30 -13.42 -13.98
C GLN A 93 5.01 -13.39 -12.61
N ARG A 94 6.09 -14.17 -12.45
CA ARG A 94 6.91 -14.14 -11.22
C ARG A 94 7.47 -12.75 -10.93
N PHE A 95 7.97 -12.05 -11.95
CA PHE A 95 8.43 -10.67 -11.80
C PHE A 95 7.32 -9.73 -11.34
N LEU A 96 6.13 -9.82 -11.95
CA LEU A 96 4.96 -9.03 -11.55
C LEU A 96 4.51 -9.34 -10.12
N GLU A 97 4.54 -10.61 -9.70
CA GLU A 97 4.23 -11.05 -8.34
C GLU A 97 5.23 -10.48 -7.31
N MET A 98 6.53 -10.49 -7.62
CA MET A 98 7.57 -9.87 -6.78
C MET A 98 7.34 -8.36 -6.62
N LEU A 99 6.96 -7.67 -7.68
CA LEU A 99 6.60 -6.25 -7.60
C LEU A 99 5.32 -6.01 -6.82
N ASN A 100 4.34 -6.90 -6.96
CA ASN A 100 3.07 -6.80 -6.24
C ASN A 100 3.27 -6.88 -4.73
N TYR A 101 4.23 -7.69 -4.26
CA TYR A 101 4.62 -7.73 -2.85
C TYR A 101 5.08 -6.35 -2.32
N TYR A 102 5.77 -5.57 -3.16
CA TYR A 102 6.21 -4.21 -2.83
C TYR A 102 5.26 -3.11 -3.29
N HIS A 103 4.07 -3.44 -3.80
CA HIS A 103 3.14 -2.48 -4.39
C HIS A 103 2.84 -1.29 -3.48
N ARG A 104 2.73 -1.51 -2.16
CA ARG A 104 2.43 -0.46 -1.18
C ARG A 104 3.47 0.67 -1.10
N PHE A 105 4.68 0.46 -1.63
CA PHE A 105 5.79 1.43 -1.66
C PHE A 105 5.88 2.19 -2.99
N LEU A 106 5.06 1.84 -3.98
CA LEU A 106 5.21 2.25 -5.38
C LEU A 106 4.01 3.08 -5.85
N PRO A 107 4.12 4.42 -5.87
CA PRO A 107 3.06 5.30 -6.34
C PRO A 107 2.69 5.01 -7.80
N GLY A 108 1.39 4.81 -8.08
CA GLY A 108 0.86 4.69 -9.44
C GLY A 108 1.39 3.51 -10.28
N ILE A 109 1.97 2.49 -9.66
CA ILE A 109 2.69 1.40 -10.35
C ILE A 109 1.81 0.61 -11.33
N ALA A 110 0.50 0.47 -11.08
CA ALA A 110 -0.41 -0.27 -11.95
C ALA A 110 -0.47 0.29 -13.39
N LYS A 111 -0.34 1.61 -13.55
CA LYS A 111 -0.28 2.24 -14.88
C LYS A 111 1.01 1.84 -15.61
N ARG A 112 2.14 1.85 -14.89
CA ARG A 112 3.46 1.46 -15.43
C ARG A 112 3.50 -0.02 -15.80
N LEU A 113 2.86 -0.88 -15.01
CA LEU A 113 2.78 -2.32 -15.27
C LEU A 113 1.72 -2.73 -16.30
N ALA A 114 0.93 -1.78 -16.81
CA ALA A 114 -0.17 -2.09 -17.72
C ALA A 114 0.27 -2.82 -19.00
N PRO A 115 1.38 -2.45 -19.69
CA PRO A 115 1.87 -3.17 -20.88
C PRO A 115 2.31 -4.60 -20.55
N LEU A 116 3.05 -4.79 -19.46
CA LEU A 116 3.51 -6.09 -19.00
C LEU A 116 2.35 -7.02 -18.64
N THR A 117 1.33 -6.47 -17.97
CA THR A 117 0.13 -7.24 -17.61
C THR A 117 -0.64 -7.69 -18.85
N GLU A 118 -0.79 -6.83 -19.87
CA GLU A 118 -1.41 -7.25 -21.14
C GLU A 118 -0.61 -8.33 -21.84
N ALA A 119 0.73 -8.23 -21.84
CA ALA A 119 1.60 -9.25 -22.42
C ALA A 119 1.37 -10.64 -21.78
N THR A 120 1.01 -10.69 -20.49
CA THR A 120 0.64 -11.95 -19.81
C THR A 120 -0.76 -12.47 -20.13
N LYS A 121 -1.66 -11.70 -20.75
CA LYS A 121 -3.02 -12.16 -21.07
C LYS A 121 -3.11 -13.03 -22.32
N SER A 122 -2.11 -12.94 -23.20
CA SER A 122 -2.06 -13.76 -24.41
C SER A 122 -2.13 -15.26 -24.07
N ARG A 123 -2.83 -16.03 -24.92
CA ARG A 123 -2.85 -17.50 -24.83
C ARG A 123 -1.52 -18.13 -25.25
N SER A 124 -0.69 -17.38 -25.98
CA SER A 124 0.66 -17.82 -26.35
C SER A 124 1.56 -17.95 -25.11
N LYS A 125 2.44 -18.95 -25.13
CA LYS A 125 3.52 -19.09 -24.15
C LYS A 125 4.65 -18.09 -24.40
N VAL A 126 4.81 -17.67 -25.66
CA VAL A 126 5.82 -16.70 -26.10
C VAL A 126 5.28 -15.30 -25.88
N ILE A 127 6.06 -14.45 -25.20
CA ILE A 127 5.72 -13.05 -24.99
C ILE A 127 6.13 -12.25 -26.23
N THR A 128 5.18 -11.52 -26.81
CA THR A 128 5.49 -10.47 -27.76
C THR A 128 6.01 -9.26 -27.00
N TRP A 129 7.32 -9.06 -26.99
CA TRP A 129 7.95 -7.97 -26.27
C TRP A 129 7.99 -6.70 -27.13
N THR A 130 7.17 -5.71 -26.77
CA THR A 130 7.14 -4.40 -27.45
C THR A 130 8.06 -3.39 -26.76
N ASP A 131 8.31 -2.26 -27.41
CA ASP A 131 9.06 -1.15 -26.82
C ASP A 131 8.36 -0.60 -25.56
N ASP A 132 7.02 -0.60 -25.54
CA ASP A 132 6.22 -0.27 -24.36
C ASP A 132 6.47 -1.26 -23.22
N CYS A 133 6.61 -2.56 -23.52
CA CYS A 133 6.96 -3.57 -22.50
C CYS A 133 8.37 -3.33 -21.95
N GLN A 134 9.33 -2.99 -22.81
CA GLN A 134 10.69 -2.68 -22.37
C GLN A 134 10.71 -1.45 -21.46
N THR A 135 10.04 -0.38 -21.88
CA THR A 135 9.94 0.87 -21.10
C THR A 135 9.25 0.62 -19.76
N ALA A 136 8.15 -0.13 -19.75
CA ALA A 136 7.43 -0.51 -18.53
C ALA A 136 8.29 -1.35 -17.58
N PHE A 137 9.08 -2.28 -18.10
CA PHE A 137 9.97 -3.13 -17.31
C PHE A 137 11.06 -2.33 -16.60
N GLU A 138 11.75 -1.44 -17.33
CA GLU A 138 12.78 -0.60 -16.72
C GLU A 138 12.19 0.45 -15.77
N ALA A 139 11.04 1.03 -16.11
CA ALA A 139 10.32 1.94 -15.23
C ALA A 139 9.90 1.27 -13.92
N ALA A 140 9.43 0.01 -13.97
CA ALA A 140 9.02 -0.72 -12.78
C ALA A 140 10.20 -1.04 -11.86
N LYS A 141 11.36 -1.43 -12.43
CA LYS A 141 12.61 -1.60 -11.69
C LYS A 141 13.06 -0.30 -11.03
N SER A 142 13.01 0.79 -11.79
CA SER A 142 13.40 2.12 -11.31
C SER A 142 12.51 2.57 -10.15
N SER A 143 11.18 2.36 -10.25
CA SER A 143 10.24 2.64 -9.17
C SER A 143 10.53 1.85 -7.91
N LEU A 144 10.92 0.57 -8.02
CA LEU A 144 11.31 -0.24 -6.86
C LEU A 144 12.63 0.22 -6.25
N ALA A 145 13.61 0.62 -7.07
CA ALA A 145 14.86 1.19 -6.59
C ALA A 145 14.63 2.51 -5.82
N SER A 146 13.67 3.32 -6.28
CA SER A 146 13.22 4.55 -5.63
C SER A 146 12.01 4.34 -4.72
N ALA A 147 11.87 3.16 -4.11
CA ALA A 147 10.73 2.85 -3.25
C ALA A 147 10.55 3.90 -2.15
N THR A 148 9.32 4.34 -1.96
CA THR A 148 9.01 5.42 -1.01
C THR A 148 9.11 4.91 0.42
N LEU A 149 9.71 5.70 1.32
CA LEU A 149 9.65 5.47 2.76
C LEU A 149 8.19 5.58 3.21
N LEU A 150 7.67 4.51 3.82
CA LEU A 150 6.34 4.50 4.40
C LEU A 150 6.43 4.78 5.89
N ASN A 151 5.75 5.82 6.36
CA ASN A 151 5.72 6.17 7.77
C ASN A 151 4.93 5.14 8.59
N HIS A 152 5.30 5.01 9.86
CA HIS A 152 4.54 4.20 10.80
C HIS A 152 3.17 4.83 11.02
N PRO A 153 2.08 4.06 10.92
CA PRO A 153 0.74 4.58 11.14
C PRO A 153 0.57 4.96 12.61
N ASP A 154 0.06 6.17 12.85
CA ASP A 154 -0.31 6.67 14.17
C ASP A 154 -1.84 6.80 14.26
N PRO A 155 -2.52 6.02 15.12
CA PRO A 155 -3.97 6.09 15.28
C PRO A 155 -4.53 7.46 15.65
N LYS A 156 -3.71 8.36 16.20
CA LYS A 156 -4.13 9.70 16.62
C LYS A 156 -3.88 10.77 15.56
N SER A 157 -3.12 10.45 14.53
CA SER A 157 -2.74 11.41 13.49
C SER A 157 -3.87 11.65 12.48
N GLU A 158 -3.98 12.91 12.05
CA GLU A 158 -4.93 13.30 11.00
C GLU A 158 -4.66 12.48 9.74
N THR A 159 -5.68 11.79 9.25
CA THR A 159 -5.58 10.83 8.15
C THR A 159 -6.27 11.37 6.90
N ARG A 160 -5.67 11.11 5.75
CA ARG A 160 -6.17 11.56 4.46
C ARG A 160 -6.00 10.49 3.41
N LEU A 161 -7.02 10.36 2.56
CA LEU A 161 -6.99 9.50 1.40
C LEU A 161 -7.02 10.35 0.14
N SER A 162 -5.91 10.37 -0.60
CA SER A 162 -5.82 11.06 -1.88
C SER A 162 -6.05 10.09 -3.02
N THR A 163 -6.97 10.38 -3.93
CA THR A 163 -7.30 9.50 -5.06
C THR A 163 -7.20 10.22 -6.39
N ASP A 164 -6.85 9.47 -7.44
CA ASP A 164 -6.78 9.93 -8.83
C ASP A 164 -7.23 8.82 -9.78
N ALA A 165 -7.85 9.20 -10.89
CA ALA A 165 -8.23 8.29 -11.95
C ALA A 165 -7.75 8.76 -13.32
N SER A 166 -7.12 7.83 -14.05
CA SER A 166 -6.81 7.99 -15.47
C SER A 166 -7.73 7.13 -16.34
N ASP A 167 -7.59 7.24 -17.66
CA ASP A 167 -8.34 6.40 -18.60
C ASP A 167 -8.03 4.90 -18.48
N SER A 168 -6.89 4.53 -17.86
CA SER A 168 -6.40 3.16 -17.83
C SER A 168 -6.23 2.56 -16.43
N ALA A 169 -6.10 3.40 -15.40
CA ALA A 169 -5.83 2.97 -14.04
C ALA A 169 -6.36 3.99 -13.02
N ILE A 170 -6.64 3.49 -11.82
CA ILE A 170 -6.93 4.30 -10.63
C ILE A 170 -5.79 4.17 -9.63
N GLY A 171 -5.58 5.21 -8.83
CA GLY A 171 -4.54 5.28 -7.80
C GLY A 171 -5.04 5.93 -6.53
N ALA A 172 -4.39 5.62 -5.42
CA ALA A 172 -4.58 6.31 -4.16
C ALA A 172 -3.32 6.31 -3.29
N GLU A 173 -3.21 7.34 -2.46
CA GLU A 173 -2.23 7.47 -1.39
C GLU A 173 -2.99 7.61 -0.06
N LEU A 174 -2.66 6.75 0.90
CA LEU A 174 -3.03 6.94 2.30
C LEU A 174 -1.89 7.67 2.99
N SER A 175 -2.16 8.85 3.56
CA SER A 175 -1.18 9.62 4.30
C SER A 175 -1.69 10.13 5.64
N GLN A 176 -0.76 10.35 6.57
CA GLN A 176 -1.01 10.96 7.86
C GLN A 176 -0.14 12.19 8.06
N LYS A 177 -0.64 13.12 8.89
CA LYS A 177 0.06 14.36 9.21
C LYS A 177 1.01 14.13 10.38
N HIS A 178 2.31 14.17 10.11
CA HIS A 178 3.36 14.11 11.12
C HIS A 178 4.17 15.41 11.12
N HIS A 179 4.27 16.06 12.28
CA HIS A 179 4.96 17.35 12.44
C HIS A 179 4.54 18.40 11.39
N GLY A 180 3.24 18.50 11.12
CA GLY A 180 2.67 19.46 10.16
C GLY A 180 2.80 19.06 8.69
N MET A 181 3.53 18.01 8.35
CA MET A 181 3.70 17.51 6.98
C MET A 181 2.92 16.22 6.74
N TRP A 182 2.30 16.11 5.57
CA TRP A 182 1.69 14.86 5.11
C TRP A 182 2.76 13.86 4.73
N ARG A 183 2.68 12.65 5.27
CA ARG A 183 3.61 11.56 5.01
C ARG A 183 2.86 10.29 4.60
N PRO A 184 3.34 9.56 3.57
CA PRO A 184 2.65 8.39 3.07
C PRO A 184 2.79 7.19 4.02
N ILE A 185 1.71 6.44 4.17
CA ILE A 185 1.64 5.16 4.91
C ILE A 185 1.60 3.98 3.95
N ALA A 186 0.88 4.16 2.84
CA ALA A 186 0.75 3.16 1.79
C ALA A 186 0.20 3.76 0.50
N PHE A 187 0.56 3.14 -0.63
CA PHE A 187 0.01 3.43 -1.94
C PHE A 187 -0.85 2.28 -2.45
N PHE A 188 -1.91 2.63 -3.16
CA PHE A 188 -2.79 1.73 -3.87
C PHE A 188 -2.85 2.14 -5.34
N SER A 189 -2.93 1.16 -6.23
CA SER A 189 -3.18 1.42 -7.65
C SER A 189 -3.72 0.17 -8.30
N ARG A 190 -4.61 0.34 -9.27
CA ARG A 190 -5.25 -0.78 -9.95
C ARG A 190 -5.56 -0.41 -11.39
N LYS A 191 -5.25 -1.33 -12.30
CA LYS A 191 -5.66 -1.20 -13.70
C LYS A 191 -7.19 -1.30 -13.83
N LEU A 192 -7.76 -0.46 -14.67
CA LEU A 192 -9.18 -0.54 -15.01
C LEU A 192 -9.43 -1.71 -15.97
N SER A 193 -10.58 -2.37 -15.82
CA SER A 193 -11.05 -3.32 -16.84
C SER A 193 -11.43 -2.59 -18.14
N SER A 194 -11.57 -3.33 -19.24
CA SER A 194 -12.02 -2.79 -20.54
C SER A 194 -13.38 -2.09 -20.48
N THR A 195 -14.24 -2.50 -19.53
CA THR A 195 -15.52 -1.87 -19.26
C THR A 195 -15.32 -0.61 -18.42
N GLN A 196 -14.51 -0.67 -17.36
CA GLN A 196 -14.26 0.45 -16.46
C GLN A 196 -13.50 1.59 -17.13
N SER A 197 -12.60 1.30 -18.08
CA SER A 197 -11.87 2.34 -18.82
C SER A 197 -12.80 3.23 -19.65
N ARG A 198 -13.95 2.70 -20.08
CA ARG A 198 -14.98 3.42 -20.85
C ARG A 198 -15.97 4.19 -19.98
N TYR A 199 -15.82 4.14 -18.66
CA TYR A 199 -16.65 4.92 -17.76
C TYR A 199 -16.40 6.41 -17.98
N SER A 200 -17.40 7.22 -17.63
CA SER A 200 -17.24 8.67 -17.57
C SER A 200 -16.12 9.03 -16.58
N THR A 201 -15.52 10.21 -16.73
CA THR A 201 -14.51 10.71 -15.77
C THR A 201 -15.04 10.66 -14.34
N PHE A 202 -16.27 11.12 -14.13
CA PHE A 202 -16.93 11.07 -12.82
C PHE A 202 -16.99 9.66 -12.24
N ASP A 203 -17.40 8.68 -13.05
CA ASP A 203 -17.51 7.29 -12.61
C ASP A 203 -16.15 6.64 -12.31
N ARG A 204 -15.09 7.01 -13.04
CA ARG A 204 -13.73 6.50 -12.79
C ARG A 204 -13.16 7.09 -11.50
N GLU A 205 -13.37 8.37 -11.28
CA GLU A 205 -12.97 9.05 -10.04
C GLU A 205 -13.74 8.51 -8.83
N LEU A 206 -15.06 8.31 -8.95
CA LEU A 206 -15.86 7.66 -7.92
C LEU A 206 -15.39 6.24 -7.62
N LEU A 207 -15.04 5.47 -8.67
CA LEU A 207 -14.48 4.14 -8.54
C LEU A 207 -13.10 4.14 -7.86
N ALA A 208 -12.29 5.19 -8.07
CA ALA A 208 -11.01 5.36 -7.39
C ALA A 208 -11.19 5.50 -5.88
N ILE A 209 -12.07 6.41 -5.43
CA ILE A 209 -12.41 6.59 -4.02
C ILE A 209 -12.94 5.28 -3.42
N TYR A 210 -13.94 4.68 -4.06
CA TYR A 210 -14.54 3.43 -3.60
C TYR A 210 -13.51 2.31 -3.46
N SER A 211 -12.68 2.07 -4.50
CA SER A 211 -11.68 1.00 -4.47
C SER A 211 -10.59 1.26 -3.43
N ALA A 212 -10.21 2.53 -3.23
CA ALA A 212 -9.19 2.91 -2.27
C ALA A 212 -9.68 2.71 -0.82
N ILE A 213 -10.93 3.07 -0.51
CA ILE A 213 -11.53 2.81 0.80
C ILE A 213 -11.64 1.31 1.06
N GLN A 214 -12.04 0.52 0.06
CA GLN A 214 -12.05 -0.95 0.21
C GLN A 214 -10.65 -1.50 0.51
N HIS A 215 -9.62 -1.03 -0.19
CA HIS A 215 -8.25 -1.48 0.02
C HIS A 215 -7.69 -1.08 1.38
N PHE A 216 -7.94 0.16 1.81
CA PHE A 216 -7.47 0.70 3.09
C PHE A 216 -8.48 0.54 4.23
N ARG A 217 -9.46 -0.35 4.10
CA ARG A 217 -10.53 -0.53 5.09
C ARG A 217 -10.00 -0.65 6.52
N PHE A 218 -9.01 -1.51 6.74
CA PHE A 218 -8.40 -1.72 8.06
C PHE A 218 -7.77 -0.46 8.67
N PHE A 219 -7.38 0.53 7.86
CA PHE A 219 -6.84 1.81 8.33
C PHE A 219 -7.91 2.87 8.55
N LEU A 220 -9.03 2.81 7.81
CA LEU A 220 -10.03 3.87 7.74
C LEU A 220 -11.27 3.56 8.60
N GLU A 221 -11.58 2.30 8.82
CA GLU A 221 -12.77 1.86 9.55
C GLU A 221 -12.76 2.42 10.98
N GLY A 222 -13.84 3.11 11.37
CA GLY A 222 -13.99 3.72 12.69
C GLY A 222 -13.13 4.95 12.94
N ARG A 223 -12.49 5.55 11.93
CA ARG A 223 -11.61 6.72 12.08
C ARG A 223 -12.05 7.90 11.21
N PRO A 224 -11.93 9.15 11.68
CA PRO A 224 -12.17 10.31 10.83
C PRO A 224 -11.03 10.48 9.82
N PHE A 225 -11.38 10.70 8.56
CA PHE A 225 -10.45 11.05 7.50
C PHE A 225 -11.13 11.86 6.39
N SER A 226 -10.34 12.62 5.65
CA SER A 226 -10.80 13.35 4.47
C SER A 226 -10.36 12.63 3.19
N VAL A 227 -11.23 12.60 2.19
CA VAL A 227 -10.87 12.19 0.83
C VAL A 227 -10.49 13.43 0.03
N LEU A 228 -9.34 13.39 -0.65
CA LEU A 228 -8.95 14.40 -1.64
C LEU A 228 -9.09 13.85 -3.05
N THR A 229 -9.74 14.64 -3.91
CA THR A 229 -9.87 14.37 -5.34
C THR A 229 -9.68 15.66 -6.13
N ASP A 230 -9.16 15.56 -7.36
CA ASP A 230 -9.11 16.69 -8.30
C ASP A 230 -10.39 16.80 -9.15
N HIS A 231 -11.41 16.00 -8.87
CA HIS A 231 -12.69 16.04 -9.56
C HIS A 231 -13.76 16.74 -8.71
N LYS A 232 -13.88 18.06 -8.89
CA LYS A 232 -14.79 18.94 -8.12
C LYS A 232 -16.24 18.44 -8.01
N PRO A 233 -16.88 17.83 -9.02
CA PRO A 233 -18.25 17.30 -8.86
C PRO A 233 -18.41 16.27 -7.73
N LEU A 234 -17.35 15.54 -7.37
CA LEU A 234 -17.42 14.54 -6.30
C LEU A 234 -17.53 15.13 -4.89
N THR A 235 -17.11 16.38 -4.68
CA THR A 235 -17.23 17.03 -3.36
C THR A 235 -18.69 17.25 -2.95
N TYR A 236 -19.61 17.27 -3.91
CA TYR A 236 -21.04 17.42 -3.69
C TYR A 236 -21.81 16.11 -3.96
N ALA A 237 -21.12 15.01 -4.29
CA ALA A 237 -21.77 13.78 -4.71
C ALA A 237 -22.54 13.08 -3.59
N LEU A 238 -22.21 13.33 -2.32
CA LEU A 238 -22.97 12.76 -1.20
C LEU A 238 -24.20 13.58 -0.80
N THR A 239 -24.23 14.88 -1.12
CA THR A 239 -25.30 15.80 -0.71
C THR A 239 -26.24 16.18 -1.86
N SER A 240 -25.80 16.04 -3.11
CA SER A 240 -26.62 16.39 -4.27
C SER A 240 -27.80 15.43 -4.47
N LYS A 241 -28.95 16.02 -4.83
CA LYS A 241 -30.21 15.34 -5.20
C LYS A 241 -30.30 14.93 -6.67
N THR A 242 -29.21 15.03 -7.44
CA THR A 242 -29.20 14.59 -8.84
C THR A 242 -29.48 13.09 -8.94
N ALA A 243 -30.30 12.67 -9.91
CA ALA A 243 -30.54 11.26 -10.19
C ALA A 243 -29.22 10.56 -10.53
N ARG A 244 -28.98 9.40 -9.92
CA ARG A 244 -27.75 8.62 -10.09
C ARG A 244 -28.06 7.24 -10.65
N SER A 245 -27.07 6.63 -11.29
CA SER A 245 -27.17 5.22 -11.64
C SER A 245 -27.10 4.34 -10.37
N PRO A 246 -27.71 3.15 -10.36
CA PRO A 246 -27.63 2.24 -9.21
C PRO A 246 -26.19 1.91 -8.77
N ARG A 247 -25.24 1.89 -9.72
CA ARG A 247 -23.82 1.69 -9.43
C ARG A 247 -23.23 2.86 -8.64
N GLN A 248 -23.53 4.08 -9.05
CA GLN A 248 -23.04 5.29 -8.37
C GLN A 248 -23.62 5.38 -6.96
N GLU A 249 -24.90 5.08 -6.79
CA GLU A 249 -25.56 5.02 -5.48
C GLU A 249 -24.87 4.01 -4.57
N ARG A 250 -24.67 2.77 -5.04
CA ARG A 250 -23.98 1.74 -4.24
C ARG A 250 -22.57 2.17 -3.81
N HIS A 251 -21.79 2.79 -4.70
CA HIS A 251 -20.46 3.27 -4.34
C HIS A 251 -20.53 4.41 -3.33
N LEU A 252 -21.43 5.36 -3.52
CA LEU A 252 -21.59 6.49 -2.60
C LEU A 252 -22.10 6.06 -1.22
N SER A 253 -23.04 5.13 -1.15
CA SER A 253 -23.51 4.54 0.11
C SER A 253 -22.35 3.89 0.87
N TYR A 254 -21.54 3.08 0.19
CA TYR A 254 -20.36 2.47 0.82
C TYR A 254 -19.34 3.54 1.27
N ILE A 255 -19.08 4.58 0.47
CA ILE A 255 -18.18 5.66 0.87
C ILE A 255 -18.72 6.37 2.12
N ALA A 256 -20.03 6.63 2.17
CA ALA A 256 -20.68 7.33 3.28
C ALA A 256 -20.64 6.57 4.61
N GLU A 257 -20.51 5.24 4.59
CA GLU A 257 -20.28 4.42 5.79
C GLU A 257 -18.92 4.75 6.46
N PHE A 258 -17.96 5.26 5.70
CA PHE A 258 -16.62 5.59 6.18
C PHE A 258 -16.40 7.09 6.38
N THR A 259 -16.81 7.92 5.42
CA THR A 259 -16.66 9.37 5.49
C THR A 259 -17.62 10.10 4.58
N THR A 260 -18.00 11.32 4.99
CA THR A 260 -18.72 12.29 4.17
C THR A 260 -17.86 13.47 3.74
N ASP A 261 -16.60 13.52 4.18
CA ASP A 261 -15.69 14.62 3.94
C ASP A 261 -14.85 14.39 2.67
N ILE A 262 -15.40 14.81 1.53
CA ILE A 262 -14.74 14.78 0.22
C ILE A 262 -14.37 16.22 -0.16
N ARG A 263 -13.07 16.49 -0.28
CA ARG A 263 -12.54 17.83 -0.55
C ARG A 263 -11.85 17.87 -1.92
N TYR A 264 -12.05 18.99 -2.60
CA TYR A 264 -11.35 19.27 -3.85
C TYR A 264 -9.91 19.69 -3.55
N TYR A 265 -8.96 19.12 -4.27
CA TYR A 265 -7.57 19.50 -4.18
C TYR A 265 -6.95 19.59 -5.58
N GLN A 266 -6.34 20.73 -5.89
CA GLN A 266 -5.63 20.90 -7.15
C GLN A 266 -4.18 20.49 -6.96
N TRP A 267 -3.80 19.35 -7.55
CA TRP A 267 -2.40 18.91 -7.57
C TRP A 267 -1.54 19.95 -8.30
N THR A 268 -0.58 20.56 -7.61
CA THR A 268 0.48 21.33 -8.27
C THR A 268 1.31 20.38 -9.13
N ARG A 269 1.73 20.83 -10.33
CA ARG A 269 2.26 20.02 -11.44
C ARG A 269 3.44 19.07 -11.12
N GLN A 270 4.02 19.12 -9.92
CA GLN A 270 5.09 18.21 -9.48
C GLN A 270 4.62 16.83 -9.00
N CYS A 271 3.33 16.61 -8.77
CA CYS A 271 2.82 15.35 -8.17
C CYS A 271 2.03 14.44 -9.13
N ARG A 272 1.89 14.76 -10.43
CA ARG A 272 1.28 13.85 -11.40
C ARG A 272 2.31 12.81 -11.84
N THR A 273 2.15 11.56 -11.39
CA THR A 273 3.01 10.41 -11.72
C THR A 273 2.45 9.51 -12.82
#